data_AF-A0A1G3ADL9-F1
#
_entry.id   AF-A0A1G3ADL9-F1
#
_cell.length_a   1.000
_cell.length_b   1.000
_cell.length_c   1.000
_cell.angle_alpha   90.00
_cell.angle_beta   90.00
_cell.angle_gamma   90.00
#
_symmetry.space_group_name_H-M   'P 1'
#
loop_
_entity.id
_entity.type
_entity.pdbx_description
1 polymer ?
#
loop_
_entity_poly.entity_id
_entity_poly.type
_entity_poly.pdbx_seq_one_letter_code
_entity_poly.pdbx_strand_id
1 'polypeptide(L)'
;MLERLVETVCGIANLGPDTDGNVFIGVADKESDAKRIAILDDICPYKIADHFVVGVDREAKLLTLSLDNYAQRIIGVFQLSKLSEPLKTHILSAFDTITIQGLTVIRILVPKQKTLSYVGNKAFSRQGSSTIELNGQQLVAASKLFPN
;
A
#
# COMPACT_ATOMS: atom_id res chain seq x y z
N MET A 1 -1.11 -11.99 -1.47
CA MET A 1 -1.08 -10.65 -2.12
C MET A 1 -1.41 -9.54 -1.12
N LEU A 2 -2.49 -9.65 -0.36
CA LEU A 2 -2.91 -8.62 0.59
C LEU A 2 -2.02 -8.50 1.84
N GLU A 3 -1.40 -9.58 2.30
CA GLU A 3 -0.43 -9.52 3.41
C GLU A 3 0.78 -8.63 3.09
N ARG A 4 1.27 -8.67 1.85
CA ARG A 4 2.37 -7.80 1.38
C ARG A 4 2.02 -6.31 1.44
N LEU A 5 0.73 -5.97 1.38
CA LEU A 5 0.29 -4.58 1.52
C LEU A 5 0.53 -4.07 2.95
N VAL A 6 0.22 -4.89 3.95
CA VAL A 6 0.47 -4.58 5.37
C VAL A 6 1.97 -4.44 5.63
N GLU A 7 2.78 -5.37 5.09
CA GLU A 7 4.24 -5.31 5.18
C GLU A 7 4.79 -4.04 4.52
N THR A 8 4.24 -3.64 3.37
CA THR A 8 4.67 -2.44 2.64
C THR A 8 4.34 -1.18 3.41
N VAL A 9 3.15 -1.09 4.00
CA VAL A 9 2.77 0.03 4.87
C VAL A 9 3.69 0.11 6.10
N CYS A 10 3.98 -1.03 6.74
CA CYS A 10 4.96 -1.11 7.82
C CYS A 10 6.35 -0.64 7.36
N GLY A 11 6.80 -1.08 6.18
CA GLY A 11 8.09 -0.72 5.62
C GLY A 11 8.24 0.76 5.26
N ILE A 12 7.15 1.40 4.81
CA ILE A 12 7.11 2.84 4.54
C ILE A 12 7.16 3.64 5.85
N ALA A 13 6.34 3.27 6.84
CA ALA A 13 6.32 3.91 8.15
C ALA A 13 7.68 3.85 8.87
N ASN A 14 8.47 2.82 8.59
CA ASN A 14 9.79 2.60 9.17
C ASN A 14 10.94 3.30 8.43
N LEU A 15 10.66 4.13 7.41
CA LEU A 15 11.69 4.93 6.72
C LEU A 15 12.29 6.03 7.61
N GLY A 16 11.53 6.51 8.59
CA GLY A 16 11.97 7.49 9.58
C GLY A 16 10.82 8.35 10.12
N PRO A 17 11.07 9.12 11.19
CA PRO A 17 10.03 9.85 11.93
C PRO A 17 9.48 11.08 11.21
N ASP A 18 10.12 11.50 10.12
CA ASP A 18 9.76 12.69 9.35
C ASP A 18 9.24 12.36 7.94
N THR A 19 9.05 11.07 7.64
CA THR A 19 8.64 10.62 6.30
C THR A 19 7.19 10.15 6.32
N ASP A 20 6.34 10.84 5.58
CA ASP A 20 5.04 10.31 5.15
C ASP A 20 5.22 9.54 3.83
N GLY A 21 4.31 8.61 3.56
CA GLY A 21 4.29 7.88 2.31
C GLY A 21 2.89 7.63 1.77
N ASN A 22 2.81 7.18 0.52
CA ASN A 22 1.54 6.86 -0.11
C ASN A 22 1.65 5.50 -0.78
N VAL A 23 0.58 4.71 -0.67
CA VAL A 23 0.39 3.48 -1.44
C VAL A 23 -0.80 3.69 -2.36
N PHE A 24 -0.62 3.41 -3.65
CA PHE A 24 -1.68 3.49 -4.64
C PHE A 24 -2.01 2.08 -5.15
N ILE A 25 -3.29 1.73 -5.13
CA ILE A 25 -3.83 0.45 -5.60
C ILE A 25 -4.65 0.71 -6.86
N GLY A 26 -4.44 -0.10 -7.89
CA GLY A 26 -4.94 0.17 -9.25
C GLY A 26 -3.87 0.77 -10.16
N VAL A 27 -2.61 0.46 -9.90
CA VAL A 27 -1.45 0.89 -10.71
C VAL A 27 -0.60 -0.33 -11.05
N ALA A 28 -0.21 -0.44 -12.32
CA ALA A 28 0.75 -1.42 -12.82
C ALA A 28 2.14 -0.77 -13.01
N ASP A 29 3.18 -1.53 -12.70
CA ASP A 29 4.59 -1.14 -12.82
C ASP A 29 5.17 -1.46 -14.21
N LYS A 30 4.54 -2.37 -14.97
CA LYS A 30 5.00 -2.80 -16.29
C LYS A 30 3.97 -2.55 -17.37
N GLU A 31 4.45 -2.06 -18.52
CA GLU A 31 3.62 -1.85 -19.70
C GLU A 31 2.98 -3.15 -20.20
N SER A 32 3.68 -4.29 -20.11
CA SER A 32 3.15 -5.61 -20.49
C SER A 32 1.92 -5.98 -19.67
N ASP A 33 1.93 -5.70 -18.36
CA ASP A 33 0.83 -6.01 -17.46
C ASP A 33 -0.34 -5.06 -17.72
N ALA A 34 -0.06 -3.76 -17.94
CA ALA A 34 -1.06 -2.78 -18.32
C ALA A 34 -1.77 -3.14 -19.64
N LYS A 35 -1.02 -3.56 -20.67
CA LYS A 35 -1.58 -4.03 -21.95
C LYS A 35 -2.44 -5.28 -21.78
N ARG A 36 -1.98 -6.24 -20.97
CA ARG A 36 -2.74 -7.45 -20.69
C ARG A 36 -4.06 -7.12 -19.99
N ILE A 37 -4.04 -6.22 -19.02
CA ILE A 37 -5.22 -5.73 -18.31
C ILE A 37 -6.17 -5.01 -19.27
N ALA A 38 -5.65 -4.14 -20.14
CA ALA A 38 -6.46 -3.41 -21.12
C ALA A 38 -7.31 -4.36 -21.99
N ILE A 39 -6.70 -5.47 -22.43
CA ILE A 39 -7.37 -6.46 -23.28
C ILE A 39 -8.39 -7.28 -22.48
N LEU A 40 -8.04 -7.71 -21.26
CA LEU A 40 -8.89 -8.60 -20.46
C LEU A 40 -10.11 -7.90 -19.86
N ASP A 41 -9.91 -6.65 -19.42
CA ASP A 41 -10.90 -5.92 -18.63
C ASP A 41 -11.60 -4.81 -19.44
N ASP A 42 -11.27 -4.68 -20.73
CA ASP A 42 -11.77 -3.65 -21.66
C ASP A 42 -11.64 -2.23 -21.09
N ILE A 43 -10.41 -1.88 -20.68
CA ILE A 43 -10.08 -0.56 -20.15
C ILE A 43 -8.95 0.10 -20.94
N CYS A 44 -8.82 1.42 -20.80
CA CYS A 44 -7.70 2.18 -21.34
C CYS A 44 -6.77 2.62 -20.20
N PRO A 45 -5.61 1.95 -19.98
CA PRO A 45 -4.67 2.36 -18.95
C PRO A 45 -4.10 3.75 -19.23
N TYR A 46 -3.95 4.56 -18.18
CA TYR A 46 -3.36 5.88 -18.28
C TYR A 46 -1.91 5.89 -17.78
N LYS A 47 -0.96 6.24 -18.65
CA LYS A 47 0.47 6.27 -18.31
C LYS A 47 0.86 7.56 -17.57
N ILE A 48 1.50 7.42 -16.41
CA ILE A 48 2.11 8.52 -15.65
C ILE A 48 3.55 8.15 -15.33
N ALA A 49 4.50 8.91 -15.89
CA ALA A 49 5.92 8.55 -15.86
C ALA A 49 6.13 7.09 -16.30
N ASP A 50 6.72 6.26 -15.44
CA ASP A 50 6.96 4.83 -15.71
C ASP A 50 5.83 3.90 -15.24
N HIS A 51 4.74 4.45 -14.69
CA HIS A 51 3.62 3.68 -14.14
C HIS A 51 2.37 3.79 -15.00
N PHE A 52 1.49 2.79 -14.89
CA PHE A 52 0.24 2.72 -15.64
C PHE A 52 -0.94 2.60 -14.69
N VAL A 53 -1.77 3.63 -14.64
CA VAL A 53 -3.03 3.60 -13.89
C VAL A 53 -4.00 2.70 -14.64
N VAL A 54 -4.51 1.69 -13.95
CA VAL A 54 -5.47 0.71 -14.49
C VAL A 54 -6.80 0.74 -13.75
N GLY A 55 -6.82 1.32 -12.54
CA GLY A 55 -8.01 1.53 -11.73
C GLY A 55 -8.59 0.25 -11.10
N VAL A 56 -9.14 0.35 -9.90
CA VAL A 56 -9.65 -0.79 -9.12
C VAL A 56 -11.05 -1.25 -9.54
N ASP A 57 -11.78 -0.47 -10.34
CA ASP A 57 -13.13 -0.81 -10.81
C ASP A 57 -13.16 -2.14 -11.54
N ARG A 58 -12.09 -2.46 -12.30
CA ARG A 58 -11.95 -3.72 -13.02
C ARG A 58 -11.94 -4.92 -12.07
N GLU A 59 -11.20 -4.83 -10.97
CA GLU A 59 -11.09 -5.89 -9.96
C GLU A 59 -12.39 -6.03 -9.17
N ALA A 60 -13.04 -4.91 -8.84
CA ALA A 60 -14.34 -4.90 -8.18
C ALA A 60 -15.42 -5.59 -9.05
N LYS A 61 -15.47 -5.28 -10.36
CA LYS A 61 -16.38 -5.90 -11.32
C LYS A 61 -16.17 -7.41 -11.44
N LEU A 62 -14.92 -7.85 -11.58
CA LEU A 62 -14.57 -9.28 -11.66
C LEU A 62 -14.98 -10.07 -10.40
N LEU A 63 -15.02 -9.40 -9.25
CA LEU A 63 -15.45 -9.98 -7.98
C LEU A 63 -16.94 -9.80 -7.69
N THR A 64 -17.70 -9.18 -8.60
CA THR A 64 -19.12 -8.82 -8.40
C THR A 64 -19.33 -7.99 -7.13
N LEU A 65 -18.40 -7.08 -6.85
CA LEU A 65 -18.45 -6.17 -5.70
C LEU A 65 -18.69 -4.74 -6.17
N SER A 66 -19.38 -3.94 -5.35
CA SER A 66 -19.33 -2.49 -5.46
C SER A 66 -17.91 -2.00 -5.12
N LEU A 67 -17.57 -0.81 -5.60
CA LEU A 67 -16.31 -0.15 -5.26
C LEU A 67 -16.13 0.00 -3.74
N ASP A 68 -17.20 0.38 -3.04
CA ASP A 68 -17.20 0.49 -1.57
C ASP A 68 -16.90 -0.85 -0.91
N ASN A 69 -17.55 -1.93 -1.35
CA ASN A 69 -17.29 -3.27 -0.80
C ASN A 69 -15.86 -3.74 -1.10
N TYR A 70 -15.31 -3.38 -2.26
CA TYR A 70 -13.93 -3.67 -2.60
C TYR A 70 -12.95 -2.91 -1.69
N ALA A 71 -13.20 -1.61 -1.45
CA ALA A 71 -12.42 -0.82 -0.50
C ALA A 71 -12.53 -1.38 0.92
N GLN A 72 -13.73 -1.74 1.38
CA GLN A 72 -13.93 -2.39 2.69
C GLN A 72 -13.18 -3.70 2.81
N ARG A 73 -13.07 -4.48 1.73
CA ARG A 73 -12.28 -5.71 1.72
C ARG A 73 -10.79 -5.43 1.95
N ILE A 74 -10.25 -4.36 1.36
CA ILE A 74 -8.86 -3.94 1.57
C ILE A 74 -8.67 -3.43 3.00
N ILE A 75 -9.59 -2.61 3.51
CA ILE A 75 -9.59 -2.13 4.91
C ILE A 75 -9.59 -3.33 5.88
N GLY A 76 -10.41 -4.34 5.59
CA GLY A 76 -10.50 -5.58 6.37
C GLY A 76 -9.16 -6.32 6.50
N VAL A 77 -8.28 -6.23 5.51
CA VAL A 77 -6.91 -6.79 5.59
C VAL A 77 -6.14 -6.15 6.74
N PHE A 78 -6.20 -4.84 6.87
CA PHE A 78 -5.51 -4.12 7.93
C PHE A 78 -6.18 -4.35 9.29
N GLN A 79 -7.52 -4.39 9.34
CA GLN A 79 -8.27 -4.69 10.56
C GLN A 79 -7.90 -6.05 11.15
N LEU A 80 -7.77 -7.07 10.30
CA LEU A 80 -7.41 -8.44 10.72
C LEU A 80 -5.89 -8.64 10.87
N SER A 81 -5.07 -7.68 10.43
CA SER A 81 -3.62 -7.78 10.51
C SER A 81 -3.09 -7.59 11.93
N LYS A 82 -1.86 -8.08 12.13
CA LYS A 82 -1.04 -7.86 13.34
C LYS A 82 -0.20 -6.57 13.26
N LEU A 83 -0.60 -5.59 12.44
CA LEU A 83 0.08 -4.30 12.37
C LEU A 83 0.02 -3.61 13.73
N SER A 84 1.16 -3.10 14.21
CA SER A 84 1.27 -2.47 15.53
C SER A 84 0.54 -1.13 15.59
N GLU A 85 0.09 -0.77 16.80
CA GLU A 85 -0.40 0.57 17.09
C GLU A 85 0.78 1.55 17.31
N PRO A 86 0.61 2.85 17.01
CA PRO A 86 -0.61 3.52 16.53
C PRO A 86 -0.80 3.48 15.00
N LEU A 87 0.15 2.89 14.25
CA LEU A 87 0.12 2.87 12.79
C LEU A 87 -1.16 2.22 12.25
N LYS A 88 -1.60 1.09 12.83
CA LYS A 88 -2.83 0.42 12.39
C LYS A 88 -4.05 1.33 12.47
N THR A 89 -4.27 2.00 13.60
CA THR A 89 -5.37 2.96 13.75
C THR A 89 -5.29 4.08 12.71
N HIS A 90 -4.12 4.67 12.51
CA HIS A 90 -3.96 5.74 11.53
C HIS A 90 -4.28 5.28 10.10
N ILE A 91 -3.81 4.10 9.71
CA ILE A 91 -4.03 3.56 8.37
C ILE A 91 -5.52 3.32 8.13
N LEU A 92 -6.24 2.76 9.10
CA LEU A 92 -7.69 2.53 8.99
C LEU A 92 -8.49 3.83 8.76
N SER A 93 -7.97 4.98 9.17
CA SER A 93 -8.58 6.31 8.92
C SER A 93 -8.05 7.03 7.67
N ALA A 94 -7.06 6.46 6.97
CA ALA A 94 -6.29 7.14 5.93
C ALA A 94 -6.51 6.54 4.52
N PHE A 95 -7.61 5.82 4.33
CA PHE A 95 -8.03 5.29 3.03
C PHE A 95 -8.88 6.32 2.29
N ASP A 96 -8.44 6.67 1.08
CA ASP A 96 -9.17 7.51 0.15
C ASP A 96 -9.36 6.78 -1.18
N THR A 97 -10.49 7.04 -1.83
CA THR A 97 -10.72 6.63 -3.21
C THR A 97 -10.65 7.86 -4.11
N ILE A 98 -9.68 7.89 -5.02
CA ILE A 98 -9.43 9.01 -5.93
C ILE A 98 -9.68 8.60 -7.38
N THR A 99 -10.03 9.55 -8.24
CA THR A 99 -10.20 9.30 -9.69
C THR A 99 -9.05 9.94 -10.45
N ILE A 100 -8.39 9.17 -11.30
CA ILE A 100 -7.32 9.63 -12.19
C ILE A 100 -7.72 9.29 -13.62
N GLN A 101 -7.99 10.31 -14.44
CA GLN A 101 -8.39 10.13 -15.85
C GLN A 101 -9.57 9.15 -16.04
N GLY A 102 -10.57 9.24 -15.15
CA GLY A 102 -11.75 8.37 -15.17
C GLY A 102 -11.54 6.97 -14.59
N LEU A 103 -10.32 6.63 -14.13
CA LEU A 103 -10.01 5.37 -13.46
C LEU A 103 -9.95 5.57 -11.95
N THR A 104 -10.64 4.71 -11.19
CA THR A 104 -10.64 4.82 -9.73
C THR A 104 -9.40 4.17 -9.12
N VAL A 105 -8.69 4.84 -8.23
CA VAL A 105 -7.50 4.34 -7.53
C VAL A 105 -7.74 4.46 -6.03
N ILE A 106 -7.36 3.44 -5.28
CA ILE A 106 -7.37 3.53 -3.80
C ILE A 106 -6.02 4.04 -3.36
N ARG A 107 -6.02 5.13 -2.59
CA ARG A 107 -4.85 5.73 -1.95
C ARG A 107 -4.88 5.40 -0.47
N ILE A 108 -3.73 4.98 0.05
CA ILE A 108 -3.49 4.83 1.49
C ILE A 108 -2.39 5.82 1.85
N LEU A 109 -2.71 6.82 2.67
CA LEU A 109 -1.70 7.69 3.27
C LEU A 109 -1.08 6.95 4.46
N VAL A 110 0.23 6.76 4.41
CA VAL A 110 1.03 6.16 5.49
C VAL A 110 1.68 7.31 6.26
N PRO A 111 1.15 7.70 7.42
CA PRO A 111 1.70 8.82 8.16
C PRO A 111 2.99 8.43 8.86
N LYS A 112 3.86 9.41 9.05
CA LYS A 112 5.07 9.31 9.86
C LYS A 112 4.78 8.79 11.26
N GLN A 113 5.67 7.95 11.77
CA GLN A 113 5.54 7.34 13.10
C GLN A 113 6.61 7.88 14.05
N LYS A 114 6.29 7.93 15.35
CA LYS A 114 7.27 8.30 16.38
C LYS A 114 8.13 7.13 16.83
N THR A 115 7.68 5.91 16.57
CA THR A 115 8.36 4.68 16.95
C THR A 115 8.32 3.68 15.79
N LEU A 116 9.25 2.72 15.83
CA LEU A 116 9.27 1.65 14.85
C LEU A 116 7.97 0.84 14.90
N SER A 117 7.42 0.56 13.72
CA SER A 117 6.21 -0.25 13.54
C SER A 117 6.53 -1.68 13.16
N TYR A 118 5.61 -2.59 13.48
CA TYR A 118 5.77 -4.03 13.32
C TYR A 118 4.53 -4.67 12.71
N VAL A 119 4.69 -5.84 12.09
CA VAL A 119 3.63 -6.79 11.80
C VAL A 119 3.88 -8.04 12.62
N GLY A 120 3.13 -8.21 13.72
CA GLY A 120 3.44 -9.20 14.74
C GLY A 120 4.81 -8.90 15.36
N ASN A 121 5.75 -9.84 15.19
CA ASN A 121 7.11 -9.71 15.76
C ASN A 121 8.15 -9.27 14.71
N LYS A 122 7.72 -8.94 13.50
CA LYS A 122 8.59 -8.61 12.36
C LYS A 122 8.51 -7.13 12.05
N ALA A 123 9.66 -6.51 11.75
CA ALA A 123 9.71 -5.16 11.21
C ALA A 123 10.11 -5.24 9.74
N PHE A 124 9.61 -4.29 8.95
CA PHE A 124 9.90 -4.19 7.53
C PHE A 124 10.50 -2.82 7.22
N SER A 125 11.19 -2.71 6.09
CA SER A 125 11.64 -1.43 5.54
C SER A 125 11.46 -1.45 4.03
N ARG A 126 11.05 -0.30 3.46
CA ARG A 126 10.97 -0.13 2.02
C ARG A 126 12.33 0.34 1.49
N GLN A 127 12.93 -0.43 0.58
CA GLN A 127 14.20 -0.12 -0.06
C GLN A 127 13.98 -0.07 -1.58
N GLY A 128 13.99 1.15 -2.13
CA GLY A 128 13.56 1.39 -3.51
C GLY A 128 12.11 0.95 -3.74
N SER A 129 11.89 0.01 -4.67
CA SER A 129 10.57 -0.54 -4.98
C SER A 129 10.19 -1.77 -4.15
N SER A 130 11.12 -2.29 -3.34
CA SER A 130 10.96 -3.55 -2.61
C SER A 130 10.72 -3.32 -1.11
N THR A 131 9.90 -4.17 -0.52
CA THR A 131 9.70 -4.24 0.93
C THR A 131 10.48 -5.44 1.45
N ILE A 132 11.38 -5.22 2.41
CA ILE A 132 12.21 -6.28 2.99
C ILE A 132 11.95 -6.42 4.48
N GLU A 133 12.02 -7.66 4.99
CA GLU A 133 12.04 -7.93 6.43
C GLU A 133 13.40 -7.54 7.01
N LEU A 134 13.40 -6.82 8.13
CA LEU A 134 14.63 -6.36 8.78
C LEU A 134 15.22 -7.48 9.66
N ASN A 135 16.50 -7.77 9.47
CA ASN A 135 17.26 -8.64 10.37
C ASN A 135 17.70 -7.88 11.65
N GLY A 136 18.33 -8.58 12.61
CA GLY A 136 18.71 -7.98 13.90
C GLY A 136 19.58 -6.72 13.80
N GLN A 137 20.57 -6.69 12.91
CA GLN A 137 21.41 -5.50 12.74
C GLN A 137 20.63 -4.34 12.09
N GLN A 138 19.83 -4.65 11.08
CA GLN A 138 18.99 -3.66 10.40
C GLN A 138 17.89 -3.11 11.31
N LEU A 139 17.33 -3.95 12.18
CA LEU A 139 16.32 -3.56 13.15
C LEU A 139 16.88 -2.55 14.15
N VAL A 140 18.09 -2.80 14.67
CA VAL A 140 18.79 -1.86 15.55
C VAL A 140 19.16 -0.56 14.83
N ALA A 141 19.49 -0.61 13.53
CA ALA A 141 19.73 0.59 12.75
C ALA A 141 18.44 1.40 12.53
N ALA A 142 17.33 0.73 12.19
CA ALA A 142 16.04 1.35 11.98
C ALA A 142 15.47 1.96 13.26
N SER A 143 15.62 1.30 14.41
CA SER A 143 15.14 1.84 15.70
C SER A 143 15.85 3.15 16.08
N LYS A 144 17.13 3.31 15.73
CA LYS A 144 17.89 4.56 15.95
C LYS A 144 17.37 5.74 15.13
N LEU A 145 16.60 5.50 14.07
CA LEU A 145 15.97 6.58 13.30
C LEU A 145 14.86 7.27 14.10
N PHE A 146 14.31 6.61 15.11
CA PHE A 146 13.21 7.11 15.94
C PHE A 146 13.79 7.52 17.31
N PRO A 147 14.19 8.80 17.48
CA PRO A 147 14.68 9.27 18.76
C PRO A 147 13.57 9.21 19.82
N ASN A 148 13.93 8.73 21.01
CA ASN A 148 13.08 8.74 22.21
C ASN A 148 12.71 10.16 22.65
#